data_AF-J3HUU2-F1
#
_entry.id   AF-J3HUU2-F1
#
_cell.length_a   1.000
_cell.length_b   1.000
_cell.length_c   1.000
_cell.angle_alpha   90.00
_cell.angle_beta   90.00
_cell.angle_gamma   90.00
#
_symmetry.space_group_name_H-M   'P 1'
#
loop_
_entity.id
_entity.type
_entity.pdbx_description
1 polymer ?
#
loop_
_entity_poly.entity_id
_entity_poly.type
_entity_poly.pdbx_seq_one_letter_code
_entity_poly.pdbx_strand_id
1 'polypeptide(L)'
;MNKTIDNYSLPETITTALANGINIVRAFREQFGYSIEDLAVSCGLTSLEIETIESGQNSDPSKLERIAHALGLPSNAMIIEDSKRLSA
;
A
#
# COMPACT_ATOMS: atom_id res chain seq x y z
N MET A 1 10.35 -25.70 12.22
CA MET A 1 9.26 -24.71 12.23
C MET A 1 9.86 -23.35 11.86
N ASN A 2 9.95 -23.09 10.57
CA ASN A 2 10.44 -21.86 9.98
C ASN A 2 9.25 -20.95 9.70
N LYS A 3 8.88 -20.11 10.68
CA LYS A 3 7.93 -19.02 10.47
C LYS A 3 8.72 -17.78 10.07
N THR A 4 9.37 -17.83 8.92
CA THR A 4 9.88 -16.62 8.26
C THR A 4 8.64 -15.94 7.68
N ILE A 5 8.11 -14.95 8.39
CA ILE A 5 7.34 -13.90 7.72
C ILE A 5 8.41 -12.98 7.18
N ASP A 6 8.81 -13.26 5.95
CA ASP A 6 9.94 -12.63 5.29
C ASP A 6 9.86 -11.12 5.45
N ASN A 7 10.95 -10.58 5.99
CA ASN A 7 11.17 -9.18 6.24
C ASN A 7 11.14 -8.45 4.89
N TYR A 8 9.93 -8.14 4.39
CA TYR A 8 9.73 -7.50 3.09
C TYR A 8 10.36 -6.11 3.13
N SER A 9 11.57 -6.01 2.59
CA SER A 9 12.27 -4.73 2.45
C SER A 9 11.60 -3.97 1.32
N LEU A 10 11.04 -2.81 1.63
CA LEU A 10 10.46 -1.92 0.62
C LEU A 10 11.53 -1.57 -0.43
N PRO A 11 11.20 -1.61 -1.73
CA PRO A 11 12.09 -1.09 -2.77
C PRO A 11 12.46 0.37 -2.51
N GLU A 12 13.69 0.77 -2.86
CA GLU A 12 14.18 2.15 -2.68
C GLU A 12 13.25 3.20 -3.31
N THR A 13 12.62 2.86 -4.44
CA THR A 13 11.64 3.70 -5.13
C THR A 13 10.41 3.97 -4.27
N ILE A 14 9.89 2.94 -3.58
CA ILE A 14 8.76 3.06 -2.66
C ILE A 14 9.16 3.86 -1.42
N THR A 15 10.33 3.59 -0.84
CA THR A 15 10.85 4.36 0.30
C THR A 15 11.01 5.84 -0.02
N THR A 16 11.54 6.16 -1.21
CA THR A 16 11.68 7.54 -1.68
C THR A 16 10.32 8.19 -1.92
N ALA A 17 9.37 7.48 -2.53
CA ALA A 17 8.01 7.99 -2.72
C ALA A 17 7.35 8.35 -1.37
N LEU A 18 7.46 7.46 -0.38
CA LEU A 18 6.96 7.70 0.98
C LEU A 18 7.64 8.91 1.65
N ALA A 19 8.95 9.07 1.48
CA ALA A 19 9.68 10.24 1.98
C ALA A 19 9.21 11.56 1.34
N ASN A 20 8.69 11.51 0.11
CA ASN A 20 8.05 12.63 -0.58
C ASN A 20 6.56 12.81 -0.22
N GLY A 21 6.04 12.04 0.74
CA GLY A 21 4.64 12.11 1.18
C GLY A 21 3.65 11.40 0.24
N ILE A 22 4.13 10.59 -0.71
CA ILE A 22 3.26 9.77 -1.57
C ILE A 22 2.71 8.61 -0.73
N ASN A 23 1.41 8.36 -0.85
CA ASN A 23 0.77 7.22 -0.19
C ASN A 23 1.33 5.87 -0.67
N ILE A 24 1.48 4.90 0.23
CA ILE A 24 2.07 3.59 -0.09
C ILE A 24 1.30 2.83 -1.17
N VAL A 25 -0.03 2.91 -1.17
CA VAL A 25 -0.89 2.27 -2.16
C VAL A 25 -0.62 2.86 -3.54
N ARG A 26 -0.56 4.19 -3.62
CA ARG A 26 -0.22 4.90 -4.84
C ARG A 26 1.17 4.54 -5.35
N ALA A 27 2.16 4.53 -4.44
CA ALA A 27 3.53 4.19 -4.79
C ALA A 27 3.60 2.79 -5.42
N PHE A 28 3.00 1.77 -4.80
CA PHE A 28 2.97 0.42 -5.37
C PHE A 28 2.21 0.38 -6.69
N ARG A 29 1.02 0.99 -6.76
CA ARG A 29 0.21 1.03 -7.98
C ARG A 29 1.02 1.57 -9.17
N GLU A 30 1.67 2.72 -8.99
CA GLU A 30 2.48 3.36 -10.03
C GLU A 30 3.73 2.52 -10.36
N GLN A 31 4.39 1.89 -9.36
CA GLN A 31 5.55 1.00 -9.62
C GLN A 31 5.19 -0.24 -10.43
N PHE A 32 4.00 -0.84 -10.20
CA PHE A 32 3.53 -1.99 -10.95
C PHE A 32 2.84 -1.62 -12.28
N GLY A 33 2.69 -0.32 -12.58
CA GLY A 33 2.11 0.17 -13.83
C GLY A 33 0.59 0.06 -13.91
N TYR A 34 -0.11 -0.05 -12.77
CA TYR A 34 -1.56 -0.10 -12.72
C TYR A 34 -2.19 1.29 -12.81
N SER A 35 -3.26 1.43 -13.59
CA SER A 35 -4.19 2.55 -13.45
C SER A 35 -5.02 2.39 -12.17
N ILE A 36 -5.67 3.47 -11.71
CA ILE A 36 -6.62 3.39 -10.59
C ILE A 36 -7.72 2.36 -10.89
N GLU A 37 -8.25 2.39 -12.12
CA GLU A 37 -9.29 1.49 -12.59
C GLU A 37 -8.82 0.02 -12.61
N ASP A 38 -7.62 -0.24 -13.13
CA ASP A 38 -7.05 -1.59 -13.18
C ASP A 38 -6.82 -2.17 -11.79
N LEU A 39 -6.32 -1.34 -10.85
CA LEU A 39 -6.13 -1.76 -9.46
C LEU A 39 -7.48 -2.04 -8.79
N ALA A 40 -8.45 -1.15 -8.97
CA ALA A 40 -9.79 -1.27 -8.42
C ALA A 40 -10.45 -2.60 -8.84
N VAL A 41 -10.39 -2.94 -10.12
CA VAL A 41 -10.88 -4.23 -10.63
C VAL A 41 -10.11 -5.40 -10.00
N SER A 42 -8.78 -5.30 -9.91
CA SER A 42 -7.93 -6.38 -9.41
C SER A 42 -8.17 -6.71 -7.92
N CYS A 43 -8.45 -5.70 -7.09
CA CYS A 43 -8.73 -5.89 -5.65
C CYS A 43 -10.23 -5.91 -5.31
N GLY A 44 -11.11 -5.73 -6.30
CA GLY A 44 -12.57 -5.69 -6.17
C GLY A 44 -13.09 -4.45 -5.42
N LEU A 45 -12.39 -3.33 -5.50
CA LEU A 45 -12.81 -2.04 -4.96
C LEU A 45 -13.32 -1.13 -6.08
N THR A 46 -13.91 0.00 -5.73
CA THR A 46 -14.23 1.06 -6.70
C THR A 46 -13.05 2.01 -6.88
N SER A 47 -12.97 2.68 -8.04
CA SER A 47 -11.96 3.71 -8.30
C SER A 47 -11.97 4.81 -7.22
N LEU A 48 -13.16 5.23 -6.79
CA LEU A 48 -13.33 6.22 -5.72
C LEU A 48 -12.73 5.73 -4.38
N GLU A 49 -12.87 4.45 -4.05
CA GLU A 49 -12.27 3.89 -2.85
C GLU A 49 -10.74 3.90 -2.93
N ILE A 50 -10.16 3.58 -4.09
CA ILE A 50 -8.72 3.68 -4.31
C ILE A 50 -8.26 5.14 -4.16
N GLU A 51 -8.93 6.10 -4.79
CA GLU A 51 -8.60 7.53 -4.68
C GLU A 51 -8.68 8.04 -3.23
N THR A 52 -9.71 7.61 -2.48
CA THR A 52 -9.89 7.97 -1.07
C THR A 52 -8.76 7.39 -0.21
N ILE A 53 -8.33 6.16 -0.49
CA ILE A 53 -7.20 5.52 0.19
C ILE A 53 -5.89 6.24 -0.15
N GLU A 54 -5.65 6.53 -1.43
CA GLU A 54 -4.44 7.24 -1.88
C GLU A 54 -4.34 8.67 -1.34
N SER A 55 -5.49 9.31 -1.10
CA SER A 55 -5.58 10.62 -0.46
C SER A 55 -5.36 10.57 1.07
N GLY A 56 -5.24 9.37 1.65
CA GLY A 56 -5.09 9.17 3.10
C GLY A 56 -6.38 9.38 3.90
N GLN A 57 -7.53 9.49 3.22
CA GLN A 57 -8.84 9.71 3.86
C GLN A 57 -9.51 8.40 4.30
N ASN A 58 -9.01 7.25 3.84
CA ASN A 58 -9.51 5.94 4.21
C ASN A 58 -8.35 4.95 4.38
N SER A 59 -8.20 4.39 5.57
CA SER A 59 -7.16 3.41 5.90
C SER A 59 -7.76 2.11 6.44
N ASP A 60 -8.92 1.71 5.89
CA ASP A 60 -9.56 0.45 6.26
C ASP A 60 -8.58 -0.73 6.06
N PRO A 61 -8.21 -1.45 7.14
CA PRO A 61 -7.22 -2.52 7.06
C PRO A 61 -7.63 -3.63 6.09
N SER A 62 -8.92 -3.97 6.03
CA SER A 62 -9.43 -5.03 5.14
C SER A 62 -9.26 -4.64 3.67
N LYS A 63 -9.44 -3.36 3.33
CA LYS A 63 -9.18 -2.86 1.97
C LYS A 63 -7.69 -2.87 1.65
N LEU A 64 -6.84 -2.46 2.58
CA LEU A 64 -5.37 -2.52 2.39
C LEU A 64 -4.88 -3.96 2.19
N GLU A 65 -5.41 -4.92 2.94
CA GLU A 65 -5.10 -6.33 2.75
C GLU A 65 -5.51 -6.85 1.36
N ARG A 66 -6.70 -6.46 0.87
CA ARG A 66 -7.17 -6.83 -0.48
C ARG A 66 -6.27 -6.26 -1.57
N ILE A 67 -5.82 -5.01 -1.43
CA ILE A 67 -4.91 -4.37 -2.38
C ILE A 67 -3.54 -5.06 -2.33
N ALA A 68 -3.00 -5.34 -1.14
CA ALA A 68 -1.74 -6.06 -0.99
C ALA A 68 -1.81 -7.44 -1.66
N HIS A 69 -2.89 -8.18 -1.42
CA HIS A 69 -3.12 -9.48 -2.03
C HIS A 69 -3.20 -9.40 -3.56
N ALA A 70 -3.92 -8.42 -4.11
CA ALA A 70 -4.04 -8.23 -5.56
C ALA A 70 -2.69 -7.92 -6.24
N LEU A 71 -1.77 -7.28 -5.52
CA LEU A 71 -0.41 -7.00 -6.00
C LEU A 71 0.59 -8.12 -5.66
N GLY A 72 0.14 -9.23 -5.06
CA GLY A 72 1.00 -10.34 -4.66
C GLY A 72 1.95 -10.01 -3.50
N LEU A 73 1.60 -9.01 -2.69
CA LEU A 73 2.38 -8.54 -1.54
C LEU A 73 1.86 -9.15 -0.23
N PRO A 74 2.69 -9.21 0.82
CA PRO A 74 2.23 -9.63 2.14
C PRO A 74 1.21 -8.63 2.72
N SER A 75 0.30 -9.09 3.57
CA SER A 75 -0.81 -8.28 4.12
C SER A 75 -0.36 -7.04 4.89
N ASN A 76 0.84 -7.06 5.46
CA ASN A 76 1.45 -5.93 6.15
C ASN A 76 2.20 -4.95 5.22
N ALA A 77 2.31 -5.22 3.91
CA ALA A 77 3.08 -4.37 2.98
C ALA A 77 2.52 -2.95 2.82
N MET A 78 1.24 -2.76 3.11
CA MET A 78 0.55 -1.47 3.02
C MET A 78 0.24 -0.84 4.38
N ILE A 79 0.62 -1.53 5.46
CA ILE A 79 0.47 -1.03 6.82
C ILE A 79 1.80 -0.38 7.20
N ILE A 80 1.88 0.95 7.05
CA ILE A 80 2.95 1.71 7.67
C ILE A 80 2.52 1.98 9.10
N GLU A 81 3.19 1.32 10.06
CA GLU A 81 3.01 1.67 11.46
C GLU A 81 3.39 3.14 11.65
N ASP A 82 2.42 3.98 12.04
CA ASP A 82 2.60 5.43 12.29
C ASP A 82 3.52 5.72 13.50
N SER A 83 4.10 4.68 14.11
CA SER A 83 4.92 4.66 15.33
C SER A 83 6.18 5.55 15.31
N LYS A 84 6.41 6.34 14.25
CA LYS A 84 7.51 7.31 14.17
C LYS A 84 7.09 8.77 13.90
N ARG A 85 5.79 9.13 13.91
CA ARG A 85 5.39 10.56 13.79
C ARG A 85 5.37 11.34 15.12
N LEU A 86 5.63 10.71 16.27
CA LEU A 86 5.85 11.42 17.55
C LEU A 86 7.32 11.36 17.99
N SER A 87 8.16 12.18 17.36
CA SER A 87 9.37 12.72 18.01
C SER A 87 9.75 14.03 17.34
N ALA A 88 8.98 15.08 17.60
CA ALA A 88 9.36 16.47 17.36
C ALA A 88 8.86 17.31 18.54
#